data_AF-A0A925MP12-F1
#
_entry.id   AF-A0A925MP12-F1
#
_cell.length_a   1.000
_cell.length_b   1.000
_cell.length_c   1.000
_cell.angle_alpha   90.00
_cell.angle_beta   90.00
_cell.angle_gamma   90.00
#
_symmetry.space_group_name_H-M   'P 1'
#
loop_
_entity.id
_entity.type
_entity.pdbx_description
1 polymer ?
#
loop_
_entity_poly.entity_id
_entity_poly.type
_entity_poly.pdbx_seq_one_letter_code
_entity_poly.pdbx_strand_id
1 'polypeptide(L)'
;MENPKLDIFSKFLKEFQGESDRGAAILAVSMLDQKLKDVLLDFLIDCKASSDLISGYNAPLGTFSSRLNICYSLGLISDNEYNDATIIRRIRNDFAHKFEFDFSFKSQKVAALCWNLKGDVPRERHYYNDDPRAMFIHGVVFLYVNLLYREEHVNERRLKRPNWHSITWGRTE
;
A
#
# COMPACT_ATOMS: atom_id res chain seq x y z
N MET A 1 18.88 -19.54 5.39
CA MET A 1 18.51 -18.47 6.35
C MET A 1 17.04 -18.18 6.15
N GLU A 2 16.21 -18.29 7.18
CA GLU A 2 14.81 -17.84 7.11
C GLU A 2 14.78 -16.35 6.78
N ASN A 3 13.96 -15.95 5.81
CA ASN A 3 13.73 -14.54 5.51
C ASN A 3 12.62 -14.03 6.44
N PRO A 4 12.92 -13.14 7.42
CA PRO A 4 11.93 -12.69 8.40
C PRO A 4 10.70 -12.03 7.78
N LYS A 5 10.85 -11.35 6.63
CA LYS A 5 9.74 -10.73 5.90
C LYS A 5 8.78 -11.78 5.32
N LEU A 6 9.32 -12.91 4.84
CA LEU A 6 8.51 -14.02 4.32
C LEU A 6 7.76 -14.75 5.45
N ASP A 7 8.37 -14.89 6.63
CA ASP A 7 7.69 -15.47 7.79
C ASP A 7 6.53 -14.59 8.27
N ILE A 8 6.76 -13.28 8.42
CA ILE A 8 5.72 -12.30 8.78
C ILE A 8 4.60 -12.32 7.72
N PHE A 9 4.95 -12.31 6.44
CA PHE A 9 3.99 -12.38 5.36
C PHE A 9 3.17 -13.68 5.37
N SER A 10 3.81 -14.83 5.59
CA SER A 10 3.14 -16.13 5.69
C SER A 10 2.11 -16.17 6.83
N LYS A 11 2.48 -15.66 8.01
CA LYS A 11 1.56 -15.53 9.15
C LYS A 11 0.39 -14.62 8.82
N PHE A 12 0.67 -13.46 8.22
CA PHE A 12 -0.35 -12.53 7.78
C PHE A 12 -1.30 -13.15 6.75
N LEU A 13 -0.79 -13.86 5.75
CA LEU A 13 -1.62 -14.51 4.72
C LEU A 13 -2.61 -15.49 5.34
N LYS A 14 -2.16 -16.27 6.33
CA LYS A 14 -3.00 -17.25 7.03
C LYS A 14 -4.14 -16.57 7.78
N GLU A 15 -3.86 -15.47 8.48
CA GLU A 15 -4.88 -14.67 9.16
C GLU A 15 -5.83 -14.02 8.16
N PHE A 16 -5.27 -13.34 7.15
CA PHE A 16 -5.99 -12.61 6.12
C PHE A 16 -7.00 -13.47 5.34
N GLN A 17 -6.64 -14.72 5.03
CA GLN A 17 -7.55 -15.64 4.35
C GLN A 17 -8.72 -16.09 5.24
N GLY A 18 -8.49 -16.21 6.55
CA GLY A 18 -9.49 -16.61 7.54
C GLY A 18 -10.42 -15.49 8.01
N GLU A 19 -10.13 -14.24 7.66
CA GLU A 19 -10.92 -13.08 8.08
C GLU A 19 -12.32 -13.05 7.44
N SER A 20 -13.24 -12.38 8.15
CA SER A 20 -14.54 -12.00 7.57
C SER A 20 -14.34 -11.06 6.37
N ASP A 21 -15.35 -10.91 5.50
CA ASP A 21 -15.26 -9.99 4.35
C ASP A 21 -14.86 -8.56 4.76
N ARG A 22 -15.50 -8.06 5.82
CA ARG A 22 -15.19 -6.74 6.40
C ARG A 22 -13.78 -6.73 7.02
N GLY A 23 -13.42 -7.79 7.75
CA GLY A 23 -12.09 -7.95 8.35
C GLY A 23 -10.98 -7.92 7.30
N ALA A 24 -11.12 -8.70 6.23
CA ALA A 24 -10.19 -8.73 5.11
C ALA A 24 -10.04 -7.36 4.45
N ALA A 25 -11.14 -6.66 4.16
CA ALA A 25 -11.06 -5.34 3.55
C ALA A 25 -10.33 -4.29 4.43
N ILE A 26 -10.53 -4.34 5.75
CA ILE A 26 -9.84 -3.46 6.70
C ILE A 26 -8.36 -3.83 6.81
N LEU A 27 -8.07 -5.12 7.02
CA LEU A 27 -6.72 -5.64 7.22
C LEU A 27 -5.83 -5.38 6.00
N ALA A 28 -6.37 -5.54 4.78
CA ALA A 28 -5.66 -5.24 3.54
C ALA A 28 -5.14 -3.80 3.49
N VAL A 29 -6.00 -2.82 3.81
CA VAL A 29 -5.61 -1.41 3.78
C VAL A 29 -4.60 -1.10 4.88
N SER A 30 -4.80 -1.62 6.10
CA SER A 30 -3.85 -1.41 7.21
C SER A 30 -2.44 -1.91 6.88
N MET A 31 -2.34 -3.07 6.24
CA MET A 31 -1.06 -3.64 5.81
C MET A 31 -0.39 -2.78 4.75
N LEU A 32 -1.11 -2.41 3.69
CA LEU A 32 -0.57 -1.56 2.62
C LEU A 32 -0.17 -0.18 3.16
N ASP A 33 -0.94 0.35 4.10
CA ASP A 33 -0.68 1.64 4.74
C ASP A 33 0.64 1.66 5.52
N GLN A 34 0.87 0.61 6.31
CA GLN A 34 2.13 0.42 7.01
C GLN A 34 3.30 0.31 6.01
N LYS A 35 3.11 -0.44 4.92
CA LYS A 35 4.14 -0.59 3.89
C LYS A 35 4.51 0.73 3.21
N LEU A 36 3.51 1.54 2.85
CA LEU A 36 3.75 2.85 2.24
C LEU A 36 4.44 3.82 3.22
N LYS A 37 4.10 3.73 4.50
CA LYS A 37 4.78 4.50 5.56
C LYS A 37 6.26 4.13 5.62
N ASP A 38 6.60 2.85 5.63
CA ASP A 38 8.00 2.40 5.72
C ASP A 38 8.79 2.82 4.47
N VAL A 39 8.20 2.66 3.28
CA VAL A 39 8.79 3.14 2.01
C VAL A 39 9.09 4.64 2.05
N LEU A 40 8.18 5.47 2.58
CA LEU A 40 8.42 6.91 2.70
C LEU A 40 9.50 7.24 3.72
N LEU A 41 9.51 6.56 4.87
CA LEU A 41 10.53 6.75 5.88
C LEU A 41 11.92 6.37 5.37
N ASP A 42 12.03 5.36 4.52
CA ASP A 42 13.30 4.93 3.94
C ASP A 42 13.75 5.74 2.73
N PHE A 43 12.83 6.41 2.05
CA PHE A 43 13.16 7.29 0.93
C PHE A 43 13.53 8.72 1.36
N LEU A 44 12.83 9.31 2.32
CA LEU A 44 13.04 10.71 2.72
C LEU A 44 14.34 10.93 3.51
N ILE A 45 14.79 12.19 3.58
CA ILE A 45 15.93 12.59 4.42
C ILE A 45 15.66 12.10 5.85
N ASP A 46 16.59 11.36 6.44
CA ASP A 46 16.48 10.90 7.82
C ASP A 46 16.59 12.09 8.79
N CYS A 47 15.44 12.59 9.23
CA CYS A 47 15.35 13.68 10.18
C CYS A 47 13.96 13.72 10.81
N LYS A 48 13.88 14.38 11.97
CA LYS A 48 12.62 14.55 12.71
C LYS A 48 11.49 15.17 11.88
N ALA A 49 11.80 16.11 10.99
CA ALA A 49 10.78 16.72 10.13
C ALA A 49 10.12 15.66 9.22
N SER A 50 10.90 14.76 8.62
CA SER A 50 10.37 13.66 7.79
C SER A 50 9.53 12.68 8.61
N SER A 51 9.97 12.31 9.82
CA SER A 51 9.19 11.41 10.67
C SER A 51 7.88 12.05 11.13
N ASP A 52 7.92 13.34 11.49
CA ASP A 52 6.74 14.08 11.96
C ASP A 52 5.72 14.29 10.83
N LEU A 53 6.17 14.45 9.58
CA LEU A 53 5.29 14.51 8.40
C LEU A 53 4.46 13.24 8.22
N ILE A 54 4.97 12.07 8.63
CA ILE A 54 4.36 10.76 8.38
C ILE A 54 3.63 10.21 9.61
N SER A 55 4.21 10.37 10.80
CA SER A 55 3.73 9.75 12.05
C SER A 55 3.59 10.75 13.21
N GLY A 56 3.84 12.03 12.98
CA GLY A 56 3.64 13.07 14.00
C GLY A 56 2.16 13.31 14.32
N TYR A 57 1.93 14.09 15.38
CA TYR A 57 0.60 14.56 15.72
C TYR A 57 0.05 15.43 14.57
N ASN A 58 -1.15 15.13 14.08
CA ASN A 58 -1.74 15.76 12.89
C ASN A 58 -0.83 15.68 11.64
N ALA A 59 -0.07 14.58 11.49
CA ALA A 59 0.80 14.33 10.35
C ALA A 59 0.08 14.56 9.01
N PRO A 60 0.59 15.44 8.13
CA PRO A 60 0.02 15.66 6.80
C PRO A 60 -0.04 14.40 5.92
N LEU A 61 0.90 13.48 6.13
CA LEU A 61 0.95 12.16 5.49
C LEU A 61 0.47 11.05 6.44
N GLY A 62 -0.45 11.38 7.35
CA GLY A 62 -0.97 10.46 8.37
C GLY A 62 -2.04 9.48 7.87
N THR A 63 -2.66 9.75 6.71
CA THR A 63 -3.71 8.89 6.14
C THR A 63 -3.19 7.99 5.02
N PHE A 64 -3.84 6.86 4.81
CA PHE A 64 -3.57 5.98 3.67
C PHE A 64 -3.63 6.71 2.32
N SER A 65 -4.67 7.53 2.10
CA SER A 65 -4.81 8.30 0.86
C SER A 65 -3.66 9.28 0.64
N SER A 66 -3.25 10.00 1.68
CA SER A 66 -2.13 10.94 1.59
C SER A 66 -0.81 10.22 1.31
N ARG A 67 -0.55 9.09 1.97
CA ARG A 67 0.65 8.27 1.72
C ARG A 67 0.67 7.68 0.32
N LEU A 68 -0.46 7.16 -0.14
CA LEU A 68 -0.60 6.61 -1.48
C LEU A 68 -0.29 7.66 -2.55
N ASN A 69 -0.87 8.87 -2.42
CA ASN A 69 -0.67 9.96 -3.37
C ASN A 69 0.79 10.44 -3.41
N ILE A 70 1.45 10.61 -2.26
CA ILE A 70 2.84 11.07 -2.24
C ILE A 70 3.80 9.99 -2.74
N CYS A 71 3.58 8.71 -2.41
CA CYS A 71 4.38 7.61 -2.95
C CYS A 71 4.30 7.58 -4.47
N TYR A 72 3.10 7.75 -5.04
CA TYR A 72 2.93 7.81 -6.48
C TYR A 72 3.61 9.03 -7.10
N SER A 73 3.42 10.21 -6.50
CA SER A 73 3.99 11.46 -6.99
C SER A 73 5.53 11.47 -6.96
N LEU A 74 6.14 10.73 -6.03
CA LEU A 74 7.59 10.56 -5.93
C LEU A 74 8.14 9.43 -6.81
N GLY A 75 7.27 8.71 -7.54
CA GLY A 75 7.67 7.55 -8.34
C GLY A 75 8.13 6.35 -7.52
N LEU A 76 7.66 6.24 -6.27
CA LEU A 76 7.96 5.13 -5.36
C LEU A 76 7.05 3.93 -5.59
N ILE A 77 5.95 4.12 -6.32
CA ILE A 77 5.04 3.07 -6.79
C ILE A 77 4.63 3.32 -8.24
N SER A 78 4.30 2.26 -8.96
CA SER A 78 3.88 2.29 -10.36
C SER A 78 2.42 2.71 -10.52
N ASP A 79 2.02 3.02 -11.77
CA ASP A 79 0.62 3.31 -12.13
C ASP A 79 -0.32 2.17 -11.74
N ASN A 80 0.09 0.92 -11.97
CA ASN A 80 -0.70 -0.26 -11.62
C ASN A 80 -0.87 -0.40 -10.11
N GLU A 81 0.23 -0.25 -9.35
CA GLU A 81 0.22 -0.31 -7.89
C GLU A 81 -0.68 0.80 -7.28
N TYR A 82 -0.61 2.02 -7.82
CA TYR A 82 -1.45 3.14 -7.39
C TYR A 82 -2.94 2.89 -7.68
N ASN A 83 -3.26 2.40 -8.87
CA ASN A 83 -4.62 2.09 -9.28
C ASN A 83 -5.23 0.99 -8.40
N ASP A 84 -4.52 -0.11 -8.19
CA ASP A 84 -5.00 -1.23 -7.38
C ASP A 84 -5.18 -0.83 -5.92
N ALA A 85 -4.21 -0.13 -5.33
CA ALA A 85 -4.33 0.42 -3.98
C ALA A 85 -5.52 1.38 -3.84
N THR A 86 -5.82 2.16 -4.87
CA THR A 86 -7.00 3.04 -4.91
C THR A 86 -8.31 2.25 -4.95
N ILE A 87 -8.36 1.16 -5.72
CA ILE A 87 -9.52 0.26 -5.76
C ILE A 87 -9.72 -0.40 -4.39
N ILE A 88 -8.66 -0.95 -3.79
CA ILE A 88 -8.69 -1.58 -2.46
C ILE A 88 -9.20 -0.60 -1.41
N ARG A 89 -8.75 0.66 -1.44
CA ARG A 89 -9.26 1.74 -0.58
C ARG A 89 -10.77 1.96 -0.74
N ARG A 90 -11.27 1.98 -1.97
CA ARG A 90 -12.70 2.16 -2.26
C ARG A 90 -13.51 0.99 -1.72
N ILE A 91 -13.03 -0.24 -1.90
CA ILE A 91 -13.64 -1.45 -1.34
C ILE A 91 -13.72 -1.33 0.20
N ARG A 92 -12.61 -1.02 0.86
CA ARG A 92 -12.59 -0.83 2.33
C ARG A 92 -13.56 0.25 2.79
N ASN A 93 -13.62 1.38 2.09
CA ASN A 93 -14.57 2.45 2.42
C ASN A 93 -16.02 1.98 2.31
N ASP A 94 -16.36 1.20 1.28
CA ASP A 94 -17.69 0.63 1.16
C ASP A 94 -18.02 -0.30 2.36
N PHE A 95 -17.07 -1.13 2.80
CA PHE A 95 -17.20 -1.97 4.00
C PHE A 95 -17.29 -1.20 5.32
N ALA A 96 -16.67 -0.02 5.40
CA ALA A 96 -16.66 0.83 6.59
C ALA A 96 -17.93 1.69 6.73
N HIS A 97 -18.55 2.08 5.61
CA HIS A 97 -19.74 2.94 5.61
C HIS A 97 -21.06 2.17 5.54
N LYS A 98 -21.02 0.87 5.20
CA LYS A 98 -22.20 0.00 5.20
C LYS A 98 -22.26 -0.86 6.45
N PHE A 99 -23.26 -0.62 7.26
CA PHE A 99 -23.51 -1.35 8.53
C PHE A 99 -24.35 -2.61 8.33
N GLU A 100 -24.94 -2.79 7.15
CA GLU A 100 -25.66 -4.00 6.73
C GLU A 100 -24.83 -5.27 7.02
N PHE A 101 -25.43 -6.25 7.70
CA PHE A 101 -24.75 -7.48 8.10
C PHE A 101 -24.52 -8.44 6.91
N ASP A 102 -25.30 -8.31 5.85
CA ASP A 102 -25.22 -9.09 4.61
C ASP A 102 -24.30 -8.45 3.56
N PHE A 103 -23.69 -7.30 3.86
CA PHE A 103 -22.75 -6.66 2.96
C PHE A 103 -21.45 -7.49 2.82
N SER A 104 -21.20 -7.93 1.60
CA SER A 104 -20.12 -8.89 1.26
C SER A 104 -19.41 -8.52 -0.04
N PHE A 105 -18.33 -9.24 -0.37
CA PHE A 105 -17.64 -9.10 -1.65
C PHE A 105 -18.52 -9.43 -2.88
N LYS A 106 -19.63 -10.15 -2.67
CA LYS A 106 -20.59 -10.48 -3.72
C LYS A 106 -21.55 -9.33 -4.06
N SER A 107 -21.54 -8.25 -3.27
CA SER A 107 -22.30 -7.04 -3.57
C SER A 107 -21.90 -6.49 -4.93
N GLN A 108 -22.87 -6.20 -5.81
CA GLN A 108 -22.62 -5.82 -7.21
C GLN A 108 -21.51 -4.77 -7.38
N LYS A 109 -21.54 -3.70 -6.57
CA LYS A 109 -20.52 -2.64 -6.59
C LYS A 109 -19.13 -3.13 -6.20
N VAL A 110 -19.02 -3.92 -5.12
CA VAL A 110 -17.73 -4.44 -4.63
C VAL A 110 -17.17 -5.47 -5.58
N ALA A 111 -18.01 -6.39 -6.05
CA ALA A 111 -17.61 -7.40 -7.03
C ALA A 111 -17.03 -6.74 -8.29
N ALA A 112 -17.70 -5.70 -8.82
CA ALA A 112 -17.19 -4.94 -9.96
C ALA A 112 -15.84 -4.26 -9.67
N LEU A 113 -15.60 -3.79 -8.44
CA LEU A 113 -14.30 -3.24 -8.05
C LEU A 113 -13.21 -4.33 -8.01
N CYS A 114 -13.50 -5.51 -7.46
CA CYS A 114 -12.57 -6.63 -7.44
C CYS A 114 -12.11 -7.02 -8.85
N TRP A 115 -13.03 -7.08 -9.81
CA TRP A 115 -12.71 -7.41 -11.21
C TRP A 115 -11.98 -6.29 -11.96
N ASN A 116 -11.82 -5.11 -11.37
CA ASN A 116 -11.05 -4.01 -11.93
C ASN A 116 -9.60 -3.94 -11.40
N LEU A 117 -9.20 -4.86 -10.52
CA LEU A 117 -7.79 -4.98 -10.11
C LEU A 117 -6.97 -5.45 -11.31
N LYS A 118 -5.87 -4.74 -11.62
CA LYS A 118 -5.13 -4.86 -12.89
C LYS A 118 -3.69 -5.31 -12.76
N GLY A 119 -3.15 -5.41 -11.53
CA GLY A 119 -1.78 -5.83 -11.25
C GLY A 119 -1.44 -7.21 -11.82
N ASP A 120 -0.32 -7.78 -11.38
CA ASP A 120 0.25 -9.04 -11.92
C ASP A 120 -0.54 -10.30 -11.52
N VAL A 121 -1.86 -10.25 -11.65
CA VAL A 121 -2.82 -11.31 -11.37
C VAL A 121 -3.45 -11.78 -12.68
N PRO A 122 -3.76 -13.08 -12.82
CA PRO A 122 -4.59 -13.58 -13.91
C PRO A 122 -5.87 -12.74 -14.07
N ARG A 123 -6.22 -12.34 -15.29
CA ARG A 123 -7.38 -11.46 -15.53
C ARG A 123 -8.69 -12.23 -15.73
N GLU A 124 -8.58 -13.51 -16.01
CA GLU A 124 -9.74 -14.34 -16.35
C GLU A 124 -10.40 -14.86 -15.07
N ARG A 125 -11.71 -14.64 -14.95
CA ARG A 125 -12.45 -14.88 -13.70
C ARG A 125 -12.45 -16.34 -13.25
N HIS A 126 -12.33 -17.26 -14.19
CA HIS A 126 -12.35 -18.70 -13.91
C HIS A 126 -11.16 -19.14 -13.05
N TYR A 127 -10.03 -18.43 -13.06
CA TYR A 127 -8.90 -18.69 -12.15
C TYR A 127 -9.26 -18.47 -10.68
N TYR A 128 -10.35 -17.76 -10.42
CA TYR A 128 -10.87 -17.44 -9.09
C TYR A 128 -12.20 -18.12 -8.80
N ASN A 129 -12.63 -19.09 -9.63
CA ASN A 129 -13.97 -19.69 -9.54
C ASN A 129 -15.10 -18.65 -9.55
N ASP A 130 -14.91 -17.54 -10.27
CA ASP A 130 -15.82 -16.38 -10.27
C ASP A 130 -16.10 -15.78 -8.87
N ASP A 131 -15.24 -16.03 -7.88
CA ASP A 131 -15.33 -15.46 -6.53
C ASP A 131 -14.62 -14.09 -6.46
N PRO A 132 -15.35 -12.98 -6.28
CA PRO A 132 -14.73 -11.66 -6.14
C PRO A 132 -13.85 -11.53 -4.90
N ARG A 133 -14.12 -12.30 -3.83
CA ARG A 133 -13.28 -12.31 -2.63
C ARG A 133 -11.92 -12.92 -2.94
N ALA A 134 -11.89 -14.03 -3.69
CA ALA A 134 -10.64 -14.63 -4.14
C ALA A 134 -9.84 -13.64 -5.02
N MET A 135 -10.49 -12.97 -5.98
CA MET A 135 -9.83 -11.93 -6.78
C MET A 135 -9.25 -10.79 -5.92
N PHE A 136 -10.01 -10.31 -4.93
CA PHE A 136 -9.53 -9.29 -3.99
C PHE A 136 -8.31 -9.75 -3.20
N ILE A 137 -8.38 -10.95 -2.61
CA ILE A 137 -7.28 -11.51 -1.82
C ILE A 137 -6.03 -11.59 -2.67
N HIS A 138 -6.13 -12.18 -3.87
CA HIS A 138 -4.99 -12.27 -4.78
C HIS A 138 -4.43 -10.90 -5.14
N GLY A 139 -5.28 -9.92 -5.49
CA GLY A 139 -4.82 -8.57 -5.79
C GLY A 139 -4.04 -7.92 -4.63
N VAL A 140 -4.52 -8.06 -3.40
CA VAL A 140 -3.82 -7.55 -2.20
C VAL A 140 -2.48 -8.26 -2.00
N VAL A 141 -2.46 -9.58 -2.14
CA VAL A 141 -1.26 -10.41 -1.97
C VAL A 141 -0.18 -10.04 -2.99
N PHE A 142 -0.53 -9.97 -4.27
CA PHE A 142 0.42 -9.59 -5.32
C PHE A 142 0.92 -8.16 -5.16
N LEU A 143 0.02 -7.21 -4.84
CA LEU A 143 0.43 -5.84 -4.55
C LEU A 143 1.42 -5.77 -3.39
N TYR A 144 1.18 -6.51 -2.31
CA TYR A 144 2.10 -6.54 -1.19
C TYR A 144 3.44 -7.18 -1.54
N VAL A 145 3.43 -8.29 -2.29
CA VAL A 145 4.66 -8.96 -2.76
C VAL A 145 5.49 -8.02 -3.64
N ASN A 146 4.87 -7.27 -4.54
CA ASN A 146 5.55 -6.27 -5.38
C ASN A 146 6.19 -5.14 -4.57
N LEU A 147 5.66 -4.88 -3.37
CA LEU A 147 6.21 -3.91 -2.44
C LEU A 147 7.17 -4.53 -1.41
N LEU A 148 7.29 -5.86 -1.31
CA LEU A 148 7.91 -6.56 -0.17
C LEU A 148 9.35 -6.09 0.13
N TYR A 149 10.14 -5.82 -0.91
CA TYR A 149 11.52 -5.33 -0.80
C TYR A 149 11.67 -3.87 -1.23
N ARG A 150 10.56 -3.14 -1.41
CA ARG A 150 10.57 -1.75 -1.91
C ARG A 150 11.42 -0.85 -1.04
N GLU A 151 11.35 -0.97 0.28
CA GLU A 151 12.16 -0.23 1.25
C GLU A 151 13.67 -0.39 1.02
N GLU A 152 14.14 -1.59 0.70
CA GLU A 152 15.57 -1.85 0.46
C GLU A 152 16.02 -1.10 -0.80
N HIS A 153 15.24 -1.19 -1.87
CA HIS A 153 15.50 -0.48 -3.13
C HIS A 153 15.40 1.05 -2.99
N VAL A 154 14.46 1.56 -2.21
CA VAL A 154 14.33 3.03 -2.05
C VAL A 154 15.38 3.59 -1.09
N ASN A 155 15.86 2.79 -0.13
CA ASN A 155 16.92 3.19 0.79
C ASN A 155 18.26 3.42 0.05
N GLU A 156 18.56 2.64 -0.99
CA GLU A 156 19.69 2.91 -1.89
C GLU A 156 19.61 4.30 -2.55
N ARG A 157 18.38 4.79 -2.74
CA ARG A 157 18.06 6.10 -3.35
C ARG A 157 17.63 7.14 -2.31
N ARG A 158 17.89 6.90 -1.03
CA ARG A 158 17.47 7.78 0.06
C ARG A 158 17.97 9.19 -0.15
N LEU A 159 17.09 10.17 0.04
CA LEU A 159 17.41 11.58 -0.13
C LEU A 159 18.48 12.01 0.89
N LYS A 160 19.48 12.73 0.40
CA LYS A 160 20.52 13.38 1.21
C LYS A 160 20.40 14.87 1.07
N ARG A 161 20.59 15.59 2.18
CA ARG A 161 20.57 17.06 2.16
C ARG A 161 21.83 17.57 1.46
N PRO A 162 21.72 18.34 0.35
CA PRO A 162 22.87 18.97 -0.25
C PRO A 162 23.48 20.02 0.69
N ASN A 163 24.79 20.25 0.59
CA ASN A 163 25.41 21.43 1.17
C ASN A 163 25.05 22.64 0.30
N TRP A 164 23.93 23.29 0.62
CA TRP A 164 23.50 24.49 -0.10
C TRP A 164 24.48 25.65 0.03
N HIS A 165 25.23 25.72 1.14
CA HIS A 165 26.19 26.79 1.36
C HIS A 165 27.33 26.73 0.33
N SER A 166 27.87 25.55 0.05
CA SER A 166 28.91 25.38 -0.97
C SER A 166 28.41 25.67 -2.39
N ILE A 167 27.12 25.43 -2.67
CA ILE A 167 26.50 25.69 -3.99
C ILE A 167 26.20 27.18 -4.19
N THR A 168 25.77 27.87 -3.14
CA THR A 168 25.33 29.27 -3.21
C THR A 168 26.48 30.26 -3.05
N TRP A 169 27.43 30.00 -2.15
CA TRP A 169 28.54 30.90 -1.84
C TRP A 169 29.87 30.49 -2.46
N GLY A 170 29.95 29.32 -3.11
CA GLY A 170 31.15 28.86 -3.84
C GLY A 170 31.26 29.35 -5.29
N ARG A 171 30.45 30.33 -5.71
CA ARG A 171 30.50 30.94 -7.06
C ARG A 171 31.32 32.24 -7.12
N THR A 172 32.03 32.58 -6.05
CA THR A 172 32.88 33.78 -5.98
C THR A 172 34.35 33.40 -5.94
N GLU A 173 34.87 32.77 -6.99
CA GLU A 173 36.26 32.90 -7.47
C GLU A 173 36.29 32.64 -8.99
#